data_AF-A0A7C6F236-F1
#
_entry.id   AF-A0A7C6F236-F1
#
_cell.length_a   1.000
_cell.length_b   1.000
_cell.length_c   1.000
_cell.angle_alpha   90.00
_cell.angle_beta   90.00
_cell.angle_gamma   90.00
#
_symmetry.space_group_name_H-M   'P 1'
#
loop_
_entity.id
_entity.type
_entity.pdbx_description
1 polymer ?
#
loop_
_entity_poly.entity_id
_entity_poly.type
_entity_poly.pdbx_seq_one_letter_code
_entity_poly.pdbx_strand_id
1 'polypeptide(L)'
;MIRALLISCLAFQAICLASSTLWAAVPLKTICRVKGQEDNTLHGLGLVVGLKGTGDGSSFLPTIRSMAVALEMLGNPLARDAQAELKDAKNVALVLVTATVPPAGGRQGDRIDCRVHSVGSCKNLAGGYLFLTPLVGPDPRDRRVYAMAEGPLTIESIDTPTVAKIAGGCRLEADFFNPFVKDGRVTLVIDPPYADFQVAQDIVELINTQMTVQSGGIMLARALNQVNVEVLIPRQYAD
;
A
#
# COMPACT_ATOMS: atom_id res chain seq x y z
N MET A 1 51.09 -3.92 48.95
CA MET A 1 50.85 -3.30 47.63
C MET A 1 50.59 -4.35 46.53
N ILE A 2 51.39 -5.42 46.40
CA ILE A 2 51.22 -6.47 45.36
C ILE A 2 49.86 -7.20 45.42
N ARG A 3 49.33 -7.49 46.63
CA ARG A 3 48.02 -8.16 46.79
C ARG A 3 46.83 -7.31 46.31
N ALA A 4 46.87 -5.99 46.48
CA ALA A 4 45.80 -5.12 46.02
C ALA A 4 45.76 -5.01 44.48
N LEU A 5 46.93 -5.09 43.85
CA LEU A 5 47.10 -5.04 42.40
C LEU A 5 46.69 -6.37 41.72
N LEU A 6 46.89 -7.50 42.39
CA LEU A 6 46.39 -8.81 41.95
C LEU A 6 44.86 -8.91 42.04
N ILE A 7 44.25 -8.35 43.09
CA ILE A 7 42.79 -8.35 43.27
C ILE A 7 42.11 -7.44 42.24
N SER A 8 42.69 -6.27 41.92
CA SER A 8 42.12 -5.39 40.89
C SER A 8 42.24 -6.00 39.49
N CYS A 9 43.33 -6.72 39.20
CA CYS A 9 43.52 -7.40 37.91
C CYS A 9 42.55 -8.58 37.72
N LEU A 10 42.28 -9.36 38.79
CA LEU A 10 41.27 -10.42 38.77
C LEU A 10 39.85 -9.87 38.62
N ALA A 11 39.54 -8.75 39.28
CA ALA A 11 38.25 -8.07 39.14
C ALA A 11 38.05 -7.51 37.72
N PHE A 12 39.11 -6.99 37.09
CA PHE A 12 39.05 -6.51 35.70
C PHE A 12 38.89 -7.66 34.70
N GLN A 13 39.55 -8.80 34.91
CA GLN A 13 39.32 -10.01 34.09
C GLN A 13 37.89 -10.55 34.22
N ALA A 14 37.31 -10.54 35.42
CA ALA A 14 35.94 -10.99 35.64
C ALA A 14 34.89 -10.11 34.92
N ILE A 15 35.15 -8.80 34.78
CA ILE A 15 34.25 -7.87 34.09
C ILE A 15 34.32 -8.05 32.57
N CYS A 16 35.50 -8.34 32.00
CA CYS A 16 35.63 -8.62 30.56
C CYS A 16 34.93 -9.92 30.12
N LEU A 17 34.89 -10.94 30.99
CA LEU A 17 34.21 -12.22 30.75
C LEU A 17 32.67 -12.12 30.80
N ALA A 18 32.12 -11.02 31.33
CA ALA A 18 30.68 -10.76 31.38
C ALA A 18 30.13 -10.03 30.15
N SER A 19 30.96 -9.83 29.11
CA SER A 19 30.54 -9.31 27.81
C SER A 19 29.68 -10.34 27.09
N SER A 20 28.43 -10.48 27.53
CA SER A 20 27.43 -11.28 26.83
C SER A 20 27.31 -10.77 25.39
N THR A 21 27.57 -11.65 24.43
CA THR A 21 27.22 -11.41 23.04
C THR A 21 25.71 -11.26 22.98
N LEU A 22 25.23 -10.02 22.86
CA LEU A 22 23.84 -9.74 22.53
C LEU A 22 23.59 -10.30 21.12
N TRP A 23 23.11 -11.55 21.05
CA TRP A 23 22.55 -12.08 19.82
C TRP A 23 21.26 -11.31 19.55
N ALA A 24 21.36 -10.30 18.69
CA ALA A 24 20.19 -9.63 18.15
C ALA A 24 19.43 -10.64 17.27
N ALA A 25 18.44 -11.31 17.84
CA ALA A 25 17.54 -12.18 17.09
C ALA A 25 16.70 -11.30 16.15
N VAL A 26 16.98 -11.36 14.85
CA VAL A 26 16.17 -10.70 13.83
C VAL A 26 14.90 -11.52 13.63
N PRO A 27 13.70 -10.97 13.89
CA PRO A 27 12.47 -11.74 13.74
C PRO A 27 12.21 -12.04 12.25
N LEU A 28 11.71 -13.23 11.93
CA LEU A 28 11.42 -13.62 10.54
C LEU A 28 10.54 -12.61 9.78
N LYS A 29 9.61 -11.95 10.49
CA LYS A 29 8.72 -10.91 9.93
C LYS A 29 9.44 -9.67 9.37
N THR A 30 10.71 -9.44 9.73
CA THR A 30 11.48 -8.29 9.23
C THR A 30 12.33 -8.61 8.00
N ILE A 31 12.45 -9.88 7.63
CA ILE A 31 13.26 -10.34 6.48
C ILE A 31 12.43 -11.05 5.41
N CYS A 32 11.17 -11.38 5.71
CA CYS A 32 10.26 -12.08 4.83
C CYS A 32 8.86 -11.49 4.91
N ARG A 33 8.17 -11.51 3.77
CA ARG A 33 6.74 -11.18 3.65
C ARG A 33 5.95 -12.38 3.15
N VAL A 34 4.66 -12.40 3.42
CA VAL A 34 3.78 -13.47 2.94
C VAL A 34 3.37 -13.16 1.50
N LYS A 35 3.60 -14.12 0.59
CA LYS A 35 3.15 -14.01 -0.80
C LYS A 35 1.62 -13.85 -0.85
N GLY A 36 1.17 -12.88 -1.62
CA GLY A 36 -0.25 -12.56 -1.75
C GLY A 36 -0.76 -11.52 -0.76
N GLN A 37 -0.02 -11.21 0.31
CA GLN A 37 -0.27 -10.03 1.15
C GLN A 37 0.55 -8.84 0.64
N GLU A 38 0.21 -8.39 -0.56
CA GLU A 38 0.86 -7.24 -1.20
C GLU A 38 -0.11 -6.06 -1.22
N ASP A 39 0.45 -4.85 -1.21
CA ASP A 39 -0.32 -3.62 -1.37
C ASP A 39 -0.88 -3.56 -2.79
N ASN A 40 -2.18 -3.37 -2.92
CA ASN A 40 -2.83 -3.19 -4.21
C ASN A 40 -3.18 -1.72 -4.43
N THR A 41 -2.76 -1.16 -5.55
CA THR A 41 -3.07 0.22 -5.89
C THR A 41 -4.25 0.28 -6.84
N LEU A 42 -5.24 1.07 -6.47
CA LEU A 42 -6.39 1.43 -7.30
C LEU A 42 -6.15 2.80 -7.89
N HIS A 43 -6.61 3.01 -9.11
CA HIS A 43 -6.46 4.29 -9.80
C HIS A 43 -7.72 4.67 -10.56
N GLY A 44 -7.95 5.96 -10.74
CA GLY A 44 -9.08 6.48 -11.48
C GLY A 44 -8.86 7.93 -11.92
N LEU A 45 -9.49 8.32 -13.02
CA LEU A 45 -9.52 9.70 -13.49
C LEU A 45 -10.76 10.38 -12.94
N GLY A 46 -10.56 11.44 -12.16
CA GLY A 46 -11.62 12.17 -11.47
C GLY A 46 -11.65 13.64 -11.84
N LEU A 47 -12.70 14.33 -11.38
CA LEU A 47 -12.85 15.77 -11.50
C LEU A 47 -12.90 16.39 -10.11
N VAL A 48 -12.07 17.41 -9.89
CA VAL A 48 -12.13 18.26 -8.71
C VAL A 48 -12.88 19.53 -9.06
N VAL A 49 -13.84 19.90 -8.23
CA VAL A 49 -14.67 21.11 -8.37
C VAL A 49 -14.49 22.03 -7.18
N GLY A 50 -14.96 23.27 -7.29
CA GLY A 50 -14.92 24.25 -6.20
C GLY A 50 -13.57 24.94 -6.01
N LEU A 51 -12.66 24.84 -6.99
CA LEU A 51 -11.39 25.53 -6.95
C LEU A 51 -11.58 27.04 -7.16
N LYS A 52 -10.75 27.86 -6.52
CA LYS A 52 -10.84 29.34 -6.57
C LYS A 52 -10.08 29.91 -7.78
N GLY A 53 -10.44 29.48 -8.99
CA GLY A 53 -9.79 29.93 -10.22
C GLY A 53 -8.39 29.32 -10.47
N THR A 54 -8.01 28.29 -9.71
CA THR A 54 -6.70 27.63 -9.77
C THR A 54 -6.70 26.31 -10.55
N GLY A 55 -7.84 25.90 -11.12
CA GLY A 55 -8.00 24.69 -11.92
C GLY A 55 -7.32 24.76 -13.30
N ASP A 56 -7.62 23.81 -14.17
CA ASP A 56 -6.90 23.62 -15.43
C ASP A 56 -7.14 24.74 -16.44
N GLY A 57 -8.27 25.44 -16.32
CA GLY A 57 -8.67 26.52 -17.23
C GLY A 57 -9.25 26.02 -18.55
N SER A 58 -9.74 26.95 -19.36
CA SER A 58 -10.49 26.66 -20.59
C SER A 58 -9.63 26.19 -21.77
N SER A 59 -8.30 26.17 -21.63
CA SER A 59 -7.37 25.73 -22.67
C SER A 59 -7.05 24.22 -22.60
N PHE A 60 -7.37 23.56 -21.49
CA PHE A 60 -7.05 22.14 -21.32
C PHE A 60 -8.24 21.27 -21.75
N LEU A 61 -8.21 20.86 -23.02
CA LEU A 61 -9.27 20.09 -23.69
C LEU A 61 -9.71 18.80 -22.96
N PRO A 62 -8.81 18.02 -22.32
CA PRO A 62 -9.24 16.80 -21.61
C PRO A 62 -10.21 17.06 -20.44
N THR A 63 -10.02 18.14 -19.69
CA THR A 63 -10.93 18.52 -18.58
C THR A 63 -12.30 18.92 -19.11
N ILE A 64 -12.34 19.68 -20.21
CA ILE A 64 -13.59 20.06 -20.89
C ILE A 64 -14.39 18.83 -21.34
N ARG A 65 -13.72 17.86 -21.96
CA ARG A 65 -14.38 16.61 -22.40
C ARG A 65 -14.91 15.81 -21.22
N SER A 66 -14.12 15.69 -20.16
CA SER A 66 -14.51 14.93 -18.97
C SER A 66 -15.70 15.59 -18.26
N MET A 67 -15.72 16.92 -18.18
CA MET A 67 -16.85 17.68 -17.63
C MET A 67 -18.11 17.54 -18.49
N ALA A 68 -17.98 17.55 -19.82
CA ALA A 68 -19.11 17.31 -20.72
C ALA A 68 -19.74 15.93 -20.50
N VAL A 69 -18.92 14.88 -20.40
CA VAL A 69 -19.38 13.51 -20.09
C VAL A 69 -20.07 13.44 -18.72
N ALA A 70 -19.52 14.11 -17.71
CA ALA A 70 -20.14 14.14 -16.38
C ALA A 70 -21.52 14.84 -16.40
N LEU A 71 -21.68 15.92 -17.16
CA LEU A 71 -22.95 16.64 -17.30
C LEU A 71 -23.99 15.85 -18.10
N GLU A 72 -23.55 15.13 -19.14
CA GLU A 72 -24.40 14.18 -19.87
C GLU A 72 -24.92 13.07 -18.95
N MET A 73 -24.07 12.50 -18.09
CA MET A 73 -24.48 11.49 -17.09
C MET A 73 -25.49 12.02 -16.07
N LEU A 74 -25.45 13.32 -15.76
CA LEU A 74 -26.40 13.99 -14.86
C LEU A 74 -27.71 14.42 -15.56
N GLY A 75 -27.87 14.09 -16.84
CA GLY A 75 -29.10 14.36 -17.60
C GLY A 75 -29.22 15.79 -18.13
N ASN A 76 -28.15 16.59 -18.09
CA ASN A 76 -28.12 17.92 -18.70
C ASN A 76 -27.10 17.93 -19.86
N PRO A 77 -27.48 17.45 -21.05
CA PRO A 77 -26.59 17.46 -22.20
C PRO A 77 -26.25 18.92 -22.54
N LEU A 78 -24.97 19.26 -22.52
CA LEU A 78 -24.51 20.58 -22.93
C LEU A 78 -24.97 20.84 -24.37
N ALA A 79 -25.55 22.02 -24.61
CA ALA A 79 -25.82 22.49 -25.97
C ALA A 79 -24.48 22.59 -26.74
N ARG A 80 -24.55 22.54 -28.08
CA ARG A 80 -23.40 22.40 -29.01
C ARG A 80 -22.21 23.37 -28.81
N ASP A 81 -22.33 24.39 -27.97
CA ASP A 81 -21.32 25.39 -27.61
C ASP A 81 -20.72 25.19 -26.20
N ALA A 82 -20.56 23.93 -25.76
CA ALA A 82 -19.93 23.54 -24.49
C ALA A 82 -18.64 24.32 -24.18
N GLN A 83 -17.79 24.61 -25.17
CA GLN A 83 -16.52 25.32 -24.97
C GLN A 83 -16.68 26.78 -24.51
N ALA A 84 -17.80 27.45 -24.84
CA ALA A 84 -18.06 28.83 -24.44
C ALA A 84 -18.73 28.93 -23.05
N GLU A 85 -19.58 27.96 -22.71
CA GLU A 85 -20.19 27.83 -21.38
C GLU A 85 -19.18 27.36 -20.31
N LEU A 86 -18.18 26.57 -20.72
CA LEU A 86 -17.12 26.06 -19.85
C LEU A 86 -16.00 27.08 -19.57
N LYS A 87 -16.28 28.38 -19.70
CA LYS A 87 -15.37 29.48 -19.35
C LYS A 87 -14.92 29.41 -17.88
N ASP A 88 -15.71 28.74 -17.04
CA ASP A 88 -15.46 28.43 -15.64
C ASP A 88 -14.62 27.17 -15.38
N ALA A 89 -14.00 26.58 -16.41
CA ALA A 89 -13.02 25.49 -16.26
C ALA A 89 -11.81 25.86 -15.38
N LYS A 90 -11.65 27.14 -15.00
CA LYS A 90 -10.69 27.57 -13.98
C LYS A 90 -11.08 27.13 -12.55
N ASN A 91 -12.31 26.71 -12.32
CA ASN A 91 -12.79 26.22 -11.02
C ASN A 91 -12.84 24.68 -10.97
N VAL A 92 -12.40 24.02 -12.03
CA VAL A 92 -12.41 22.56 -12.19
C VAL A 92 -11.01 22.07 -12.59
N ALA A 93 -10.60 20.91 -12.08
CA ALA A 93 -9.36 20.26 -12.48
C ALA A 93 -9.59 18.77 -12.75
N LEU A 94 -8.96 18.25 -13.80
CA LEU A 94 -8.83 16.81 -14.04
C LEU A 94 -7.70 16.27 -13.18
N VAL A 95 -8.01 15.22 -12.44
CA VAL A 95 -7.09 14.63 -11.47
C VAL A 95 -6.98 13.13 -11.64
N LEU A 96 -5.82 12.61 -11.26
CA LEU A 96 -5.57 11.19 -11.05
C LEU A 96 -5.76 10.90 -9.57
N VAL A 97 -6.70 10.01 -9.27
CA VAL A 97 -6.95 9.53 -7.92
C VAL A 97 -6.27 8.18 -7.77
N THR A 98 -5.53 8.00 -6.68
CA THR A 98 -4.91 6.74 -6.32
C THR A 98 -5.29 6.36 -4.90
N ALA A 99 -5.57 5.08 -4.66
CA ALA A 99 -5.83 4.56 -3.33
C ALA A 99 -5.03 3.26 -3.14
N THR A 100 -4.47 3.05 -1.96
CA THR A 100 -3.71 1.84 -1.65
C THR A 100 -4.52 0.98 -0.71
N VAL A 101 -4.91 -0.21 -1.17
CA VAL A 101 -5.52 -1.25 -0.35
C VAL A 101 -4.41 -1.91 0.47
N PRO A 102 -4.52 -1.99 1.81
CA PRO A 102 -3.53 -2.61 2.66
C PRO A 102 -3.29 -4.10 2.33
N PRO A 103 -2.17 -4.69 2.78
CA PRO A 103 -1.82 -6.07 2.46
C PRO A 103 -2.76 -7.10 3.11
N ALA A 104 -3.41 -6.71 4.21
CA ALA A 104 -4.47 -7.48 4.87
C ALA A 104 -5.77 -7.56 4.04
N GLY A 105 -5.85 -6.83 2.93
CA GLY A 105 -7.05 -6.69 2.11
C GLY A 105 -8.01 -5.64 2.68
N GLY A 106 -9.27 -5.75 2.25
CA GLY A 106 -10.37 -4.90 2.71
C GLY A 106 -11.71 -5.50 2.34
N ARG A 107 -12.74 -5.15 3.10
CA ARG A 107 -14.12 -5.61 2.86
C ARG A 107 -14.92 -4.53 2.14
N GLN A 108 -15.95 -4.96 1.44
CA GLN A 108 -16.93 -4.05 0.87
C GLN A 108 -17.48 -3.12 1.96
N GLY A 109 -17.48 -1.81 1.67
CA GLY A 109 -17.90 -0.76 2.60
C GLY A 109 -16.77 -0.16 3.43
N ASP A 110 -15.60 -0.81 3.51
CA ASP A 110 -14.45 -0.23 4.20
C ASP A 110 -14.01 1.08 3.52
N ARG A 111 -13.52 2.01 4.34
CA ARG A 111 -13.01 3.30 3.89
C ARG A 111 -11.50 3.34 4.02
N ILE A 112 -10.84 3.69 2.94
CA ILE A 112 -9.39 3.91 2.88
C ILE A 112 -9.07 5.33 2.42
N ASP A 113 -7.86 5.75 2.70
CA ASP A 113 -7.35 7.03 2.24
C ASP A 113 -7.06 6.98 0.74
N CYS A 114 -7.26 8.10 0.05
CA CYS A 114 -6.80 8.27 -1.32
C CYS A 114 -5.99 9.55 -1.50
N ARG A 115 -5.13 9.54 -2.51
CA ARG A 115 -4.35 10.68 -2.98
C ARG A 115 -4.86 11.14 -4.33
N VAL A 116 -4.81 12.44 -4.54
CA VAL A 116 -5.31 13.12 -5.71
C VAL A 116 -4.19 13.98 -6.29
N HIS A 117 -3.90 13.78 -7.56
CA HIS A 117 -2.84 14.47 -8.29
C HIS A 117 -3.44 15.23 -9.46
N SER A 118 -3.08 16.49 -9.64
CA SER A 118 -3.42 17.22 -10.87
C SER A 118 -2.82 16.54 -12.10
N VAL A 119 -3.62 16.32 -13.14
CA VAL A 119 -3.16 15.82 -14.45
C VAL A 119 -2.86 16.98 -15.40
N GLY A 120 -3.63 18.07 -15.27
CA GLY A 120 -3.53 19.24 -16.13
C GLY A 120 -2.68 20.37 -15.55
N SER A 121 -3.00 21.59 -15.96
CA SER A 121 -2.34 22.83 -15.60
C SER A 121 -2.85 23.47 -14.30
N CYS A 122 -3.66 22.77 -13.51
CA CYS A 122 -4.11 23.23 -12.21
C CYS A 122 -2.93 23.60 -11.31
N LYS A 123 -3.00 24.80 -10.73
CA LYS A 123 -1.94 25.39 -9.89
C LYS A 123 -2.09 25.02 -8.41
N ASN A 124 -3.31 24.78 -7.95
CA ASN A 124 -3.60 24.51 -6.55
C ASN A 124 -4.93 23.77 -6.39
N LEU A 125 -4.90 22.63 -5.71
CA LEU A 125 -6.07 21.81 -5.38
C LEU A 125 -6.73 22.22 -4.04
N ALA A 126 -6.18 23.19 -3.32
CA ALA A 126 -6.66 23.59 -2.01
C ALA A 126 -8.11 24.07 -2.04
N GLY A 127 -8.91 23.55 -1.11
CA GLY A 127 -10.33 23.88 -0.98
C GLY A 127 -11.21 23.27 -2.07
N GLY A 128 -10.66 22.43 -2.95
CA GLY A 128 -11.44 21.67 -3.91
C GLY A 128 -12.13 20.46 -3.28
N TYR A 129 -13.11 19.94 -4.01
CA TYR A 129 -13.85 18.73 -3.67
C TYR A 129 -13.75 17.74 -4.83
N LEU A 130 -13.36 16.50 -4.55
CA LEU A 130 -13.34 15.42 -5.53
C LEU A 130 -14.76 14.93 -5.78
N PHE A 131 -15.22 15.07 -7.03
CA PHE A 131 -16.47 14.47 -7.46
C PHE A 131 -16.36 12.94 -7.49
N LEU A 132 -17.48 12.25 -7.30
CA LEU A 132 -17.55 10.80 -7.23
C LEU A 132 -16.78 10.14 -8.40
N THR A 133 -15.68 9.45 -8.06
CA THR A 133 -14.71 8.92 -9.01
C THR A 133 -14.57 7.41 -8.84
N PRO A 134 -14.89 6.58 -9.84
CA PRO A 134 -14.65 5.15 -9.80
C PRO A 134 -13.15 4.84 -9.91
N LEU A 135 -12.67 3.92 -9.07
CA LEU A 135 -11.30 3.42 -9.10
C LEU A 135 -11.27 1.97 -9.60
N VAL A 136 -10.33 1.70 -10.50
CA VAL A 136 -10.07 0.38 -11.08
C VAL A 136 -8.77 -0.20 -10.55
N GLY A 137 -8.61 -1.51 -10.68
CA GLY A 137 -7.42 -2.23 -10.26
C GLY A 137 -6.21 -1.95 -11.15
N PRO A 138 -5.02 -2.46 -10.79
CA PRO A 138 -3.79 -2.22 -11.54
C PRO A 138 -3.74 -2.93 -12.91
N ASP A 139 -4.60 -3.92 -13.16
CA ASP A 139 -4.68 -4.58 -14.46
C ASP A 139 -5.43 -3.70 -15.47
N PRO A 140 -4.77 -3.16 -16.50
CA PRO A 140 -5.42 -2.29 -17.50
C PRO A 140 -6.47 -3.01 -18.36
N ARG A 141 -6.53 -4.35 -18.32
CA ARG A 141 -7.53 -5.14 -19.03
C ARG A 141 -8.83 -5.27 -18.22
N ASP A 142 -8.76 -5.10 -16.91
CA ASP A 142 -9.93 -5.15 -16.04
C ASP A 142 -10.52 -3.74 -15.87
N ARG A 143 -11.80 -3.60 -16.20
CA ARG A 143 -12.56 -2.35 -16.03
C ARG A 143 -13.53 -2.41 -14.85
N ARG A 144 -13.43 -3.45 -14.02
CA ARG A 144 -14.23 -3.58 -12.81
C ARG A 144 -13.90 -2.42 -11.87
N VAL A 145 -14.96 -1.76 -11.40
CA VAL A 145 -14.85 -0.75 -10.35
C VAL A 145 -14.70 -1.46 -9.02
N TYR A 146 -13.60 -1.17 -8.34
CA TYR A 146 -13.23 -1.79 -7.08
C TYR A 146 -13.52 -0.89 -5.88
N ALA A 147 -13.48 0.42 -6.10
CA ALA A 147 -13.76 1.41 -5.08
C ALA A 147 -14.32 2.70 -5.70
N MET A 148 -14.98 3.50 -4.87
CA MET A 148 -15.51 4.81 -5.24
C MET A 148 -14.86 5.86 -4.33
N ALA A 149 -14.22 6.87 -4.93
CA ALA A 149 -13.57 7.95 -4.20
C ALA A 149 -14.34 9.26 -4.34
N GLU A 150 -14.57 9.94 -3.23
CA GLU A 150 -15.21 11.26 -3.16
C GLU A 150 -14.76 12.00 -1.89
N GLY A 151 -14.84 13.32 -1.90
CA GLY A 151 -14.69 14.10 -0.66
C GLY A 151 -13.84 15.36 -0.78
N PRO A 152 -13.70 16.09 0.35
CA PRO A 152 -12.93 17.32 0.42
C PRO A 152 -11.43 17.05 0.38
N LEU A 153 -10.69 17.87 -0.35
CA LEU A 153 -9.25 17.74 -0.51
C LEU A 153 -8.49 18.44 0.62
N THR A 154 -7.48 17.77 1.14
CA THR A 154 -6.50 18.37 2.07
C THR A 154 -5.12 18.34 1.43
N ILE A 155 -4.45 19.48 1.33
CA ILE A 155 -3.09 19.57 0.75
C ILE A 155 -2.08 18.96 1.75
N GLU A 156 -1.20 18.08 1.26
CA GLU A 156 -0.16 17.46 2.11
C GLU A 156 1.02 18.40 2.38
N SER A 157 1.40 19.25 1.41
CA SER A 157 2.48 20.23 1.56
C SER A 157 2.24 21.50 0.75
N ILE A 158 2.62 22.64 1.31
CA ILE A 158 2.54 23.95 0.66
C ILE A 158 3.43 23.98 -0.60
N ASP A 159 4.53 23.22 -0.62
CA ASP A 159 5.46 23.14 -1.75
C ASP A 159 4.90 22.35 -2.94
N THR A 160 3.91 21.48 -2.69
CA THR A 160 3.24 20.66 -3.71
C THR A 160 1.72 20.84 -3.66
N PRO A 161 1.21 22.03 -4.01
CA PRO A 161 -0.21 22.34 -3.94
C PRO A 161 -1.07 21.62 -4.99
N THR A 162 -0.42 20.88 -5.90
CA THR A 162 -1.06 20.04 -6.94
C THR A 162 -1.28 18.59 -6.48
N VAL A 163 -0.91 18.27 -5.24
CA VAL A 163 -1.13 16.97 -4.60
C VAL A 163 -1.96 17.16 -3.34
N ALA A 164 -3.00 16.35 -3.22
CA ALA A 164 -3.91 16.38 -2.09
C ALA A 164 -4.22 14.96 -1.60
N LYS A 165 -4.68 14.87 -0.35
CA LYS A 165 -5.16 13.65 0.29
C LYS A 165 -6.63 13.81 0.67
N ILE A 166 -7.38 12.73 0.58
CA ILE A 166 -8.72 12.60 1.14
C ILE A 166 -8.68 11.44 2.14
N ALA A 167 -8.81 11.76 3.43
CA ALA A 167 -8.81 10.76 4.49
C ALA A 167 -10.16 10.01 4.50
N GLY A 168 -10.15 8.68 4.42
CA GLY A 168 -11.35 7.85 4.36
C GLY A 168 -12.31 8.16 3.19
N GLY A 169 -11.80 8.82 2.15
CA GLY A 169 -12.57 9.28 0.99
C GLY A 169 -12.87 8.18 -0.03
N CYS A 170 -12.18 7.05 0.06
CA CYS A 170 -12.32 5.93 -0.87
C CYS A 170 -13.06 4.78 -0.20
N ARG A 171 -14.26 4.45 -0.68
CA ARG A 171 -15.07 3.32 -0.20
C ARG A 171 -14.90 2.11 -1.12
N LEU A 172 -14.57 0.96 -0.56
CA LEU A 172 -14.49 -0.29 -1.31
C LEU A 172 -15.89 -0.77 -1.73
N GLU A 173 -16.05 -1.11 -3.00
CA GLU A 173 -17.29 -1.68 -3.56
C GLU A 173 -17.18 -3.20 -3.77
N ALA A 174 -15.98 -3.75 -3.61
CA ALA A 174 -15.71 -5.18 -3.69
C ALA A 174 -14.78 -5.61 -2.56
N ASP A 175 -14.94 -6.85 -2.12
CA ASP A 175 -13.98 -7.47 -1.22
C ASP A 175 -12.64 -7.67 -1.93
N PHE A 176 -11.57 -7.22 -1.27
CA PHE A 176 -10.18 -7.49 -1.65
C PHE A 176 -9.67 -8.63 -0.80
N PHE A 177 -9.89 -9.85 -1.28
CA PHE A 177 -9.22 -11.01 -0.74
C PHE A 177 -7.83 -11.12 -1.37
N ASN A 178 -6.83 -11.08 -0.50
CA ASN A 178 -5.44 -11.36 -0.82
C ASN A 178 -5.16 -12.81 -0.43
N PRO A 179 -5.51 -13.82 -1.25
CA PRO A 179 -5.36 -15.22 -0.89
C PRO A 179 -3.87 -15.53 -0.72
N PHE A 180 -3.45 -15.68 0.54
CA PHE A 180 -2.08 -16.02 0.91
C PHE A 180 -1.89 -17.51 1.19
N VAL A 181 -3.00 -18.25 1.29
CA VAL A 181 -3.02 -19.70 1.41
C VAL A 181 -3.38 -20.31 0.07
N LYS A 182 -2.54 -21.22 -0.42
CA LYS A 182 -2.81 -22.03 -1.61
C LYS A 182 -2.49 -23.49 -1.32
N ASP A 183 -3.46 -24.38 -1.55
CA ASP A 183 -3.31 -25.81 -1.31
C ASP A 183 -2.83 -26.16 0.11
N GLY A 184 -3.33 -25.41 1.11
CA GLY A 184 -2.93 -25.55 2.52
C GLY A 184 -1.51 -25.08 2.84
N ARG A 185 -0.86 -24.35 1.93
CA ARG A 185 0.49 -23.81 2.10
C ARG A 185 0.50 -22.29 2.02
N VAL A 186 1.42 -21.69 2.77
CA VAL A 186 1.78 -20.28 2.69
C VAL A 186 3.16 -20.18 2.06
N THR A 187 3.36 -19.24 1.13
CA THR A 187 4.69 -18.95 0.60
C THR A 187 5.24 -17.70 1.28
N LEU A 188 6.39 -17.83 1.91
CA LEU A 188 7.19 -16.71 2.40
C LEU A 188 8.14 -16.25 1.28
N VAL A 189 8.18 -14.94 1.06
CA VAL A 189 9.06 -14.27 0.09
C VAL A 189 10.10 -13.50 0.89
N ILE A 190 11.36 -13.91 0.78
CA ILE A 190 12.51 -13.26 1.40
C ILE A 190 12.73 -11.92 0.70
N ASP A 191 12.96 -10.87 1.47
CA ASP A 191 13.19 -9.54 0.90
C ASP A 191 14.53 -9.51 0.13
N PRO A 192 14.61 -8.75 -0.98
CA PRO A 192 15.81 -8.70 -1.84
C PRO A 192 17.16 -8.55 -1.12
N PRO A 193 17.32 -7.74 -0.05
CA PRO A 193 18.61 -7.61 0.63
C PRO A 193 19.06 -8.86 1.41
N TYR A 194 18.17 -9.82 1.66
CA TYR A 194 18.44 -11.04 2.44
C TYR A 194 18.29 -12.32 1.62
N ALA A 195 17.95 -12.21 0.33
CA ALA A 195 17.64 -13.35 -0.52
C ALA A 195 18.90 -14.11 -0.93
N ASP A 196 19.22 -15.17 -0.18
CA ASP A 196 20.32 -16.10 -0.45
C ASP A 196 19.89 -17.54 -0.10
N PHE A 197 20.53 -18.54 -0.73
CA PHE A 197 20.24 -19.95 -0.50
C PHE A 197 20.49 -20.38 0.94
N GLN A 198 21.56 -19.86 1.56
CA GLN A 198 21.87 -20.16 2.96
C GLN A 198 20.77 -19.63 3.88
N VAL A 199 20.37 -18.37 3.69
CA VAL A 199 19.29 -17.74 4.47
C VAL A 199 17.97 -18.49 4.29
N ALA A 200 17.62 -18.88 3.07
CA ALA A 200 16.41 -19.67 2.81
C ALA A 200 16.44 -21.01 3.56
N GLN A 201 17.59 -21.67 3.61
CA GLN A 201 17.76 -22.93 4.33
C GLN A 201 17.68 -22.74 5.85
N ASP A 202 18.30 -21.68 6.38
CA ASP A 202 18.25 -21.34 7.80
C ASP A 202 16.80 -21.06 8.24
N ILE A 203 16.00 -20.39 7.40
CA ILE A 203 14.57 -20.16 7.64
C ILE A 203 13.80 -21.48 7.70
N VAL A 204 14.07 -22.40 6.77
CA VAL A 204 13.43 -23.73 6.75
C VAL A 204 13.75 -24.51 8.02
N GLU A 205 15.01 -24.53 8.43
CA GLU A 205 15.45 -25.21 9.64
C GLU A 205 14.81 -24.59 10.89
N LEU A 206 14.76 -23.26 10.98
CA LEU A 206 14.14 -22.56 12.10
C LEU A 206 12.65 -22.89 12.22
N ILE A 207 11.90 -22.84 11.12
CA ILE A 207 10.46 -23.16 11.11
C ILE A 207 10.24 -24.61 11.49
N ASN A 208 10.98 -25.54 10.87
CA ASN A 208 10.83 -26.96 11.15
C ASN A 208 11.17 -27.26 12.61
N THR A 209 12.24 -26.68 13.17
CA THR A 209 12.66 -26.91 14.57
C THR A 209 11.62 -26.39 15.56
N GLN A 210 11.09 -25.17 15.37
CA GLN A 210 10.10 -24.60 16.28
C GLN A 210 8.73 -25.30 16.20
N MET A 211 8.35 -25.76 15.00
CA MET A 211 7.02 -26.33 14.75
C MET A 211 7.00 -27.87 14.80
N THR A 212 8.15 -28.54 15.00
CA THR A 212 8.25 -30.02 15.03
C THR A 212 7.27 -30.65 16.02
N VAL A 213 7.16 -30.08 17.23
CA VAL A 213 6.27 -30.58 18.30
C VAL A 213 4.80 -30.45 17.91
N GLN A 214 4.44 -29.36 17.23
CA GLN A 214 3.07 -29.06 16.82
C GLN A 214 2.63 -29.85 15.57
N SER A 215 3.60 -30.37 14.81
CA SER A 215 3.38 -31.01 13.50
C SER A 215 3.44 -32.53 13.53
N GLY A 216 3.62 -33.13 14.72
CA GLY A 216 3.78 -34.59 14.86
C GLY A 216 5.01 -35.14 14.13
N GLY A 217 6.08 -34.34 14.01
CA GLY A 217 7.34 -34.75 13.34
C GLY A 217 7.38 -34.57 11.82
N ILE A 218 6.36 -33.97 11.20
CA ILE A 218 6.35 -33.66 9.77
C ILE A 218 7.11 -32.34 9.54
N MET A 219 8.01 -32.31 8.55
CA MET A 219 8.62 -31.06 8.09
C MET A 219 7.57 -30.21 7.38
N LEU A 220 7.32 -29.01 7.90
CA LEU A 220 6.34 -28.08 7.36
C LEU A 220 6.94 -27.16 6.29
N ALA A 221 8.20 -26.78 6.44
CA ALA A 221 8.84 -25.79 5.59
C ALA A 221 9.77 -26.42 4.55
N ARG A 222 9.79 -25.85 3.34
CA ARG A 222 10.70 -26.23 2.24
C ARG A 222 11.07 -24.99 1.42
N ALA A 223 12.36 -24.78 1.19
CA ALA A 223 12.85 -23.75 0.27
C ALA A 223 12.65 -24.22 -1.18
N LEU A 224 12.01 -23.38 -2.01
CA LEU A 224 11.91 -23.61 -3.46
C LEU A 224 13.10 -23.02 -4.20
N ASN A 225 13.59 -21.87 -3.74
CA ASN A 225 14.75 -21.16 -4.28
C ASN A 225 15.26 -20.15 -3.22
N GLN A 226 16.26 -19.33 -3.56
CA GLN A 226 16.84 -18.31 -2.67
C GLN A 226 15.86 -17.22 -2.19
N VAL A 227 14.64 -17.18 -2.71
CA VAL A 227 13.63 -16.13 -2.43
C VAL A 227 12.37 -16.71 -1.79
N ASN A 228 11.95 -17.92 -2.15
CA ASN A 228 10.65 -18.48 -1.82
C ASN A 228 10.79 -19.68 -0.90
N VAL A 229 10.14 -19.62 0.26
CA VAL A 229 10.00 -20.73 1.21
C VAL A 229 8.52 -21.08 1.33
N GLU A 230 8.14 -22.32 1.04
CA GLU A 230 6.79 -22.83 1.26
C GLU A 230 6.66 -23.42 2.66
N VAL A 231 5.55 -23.12 3.33
CA VAL A 231 5.23 -23.63 4.67
C VAL A 231 3.85 -24.25 4.63
N LEU A 232 3.74 -25.52 5.00
CA LEU A 232 2.47 -26.22 5.18
C LEU A 232 1.79 -25.73 6.47
N ILE A 233 0.52 -25.35 6.38
CA ILE A 233 -0.25 -24.89 7.53
C ILE A 233 -0.55 -26.10 8.43
N PRO A 234 -0.16 -26.04 9.73
CA PRO A 234 -0.54 -27.08 10.68
C PRO A 234 -2.06 -27.17 10.82
N ARG A 235 -2.58 -28.37 11.09
CA ARG A 235 -4.03 -28.59 11.28
C ARG A 235 -4.69 -27.67 12.30
N GLN A 236 -3.91 -27.17 13.26
CA GLN A 236 -4.36 -26.27 14.33
C GLN A 236 -4.74 -24.87 13.83
N TYR A 237 -4.26 -24.48 12.65
CA TYR A 237 -4.46 -23.16 12.03
C TYR A 237 -5.20 -23.28 10.68
N ALA A 238 -5.82 -24.43 10.41
CA ALA A 238 -6.50 -24.72 9.15
C ALA A 238 -7.97 -24.23 9.12
N ASP A 239 -8.51 -23.81 10.28
CA ASP A 239 -9.85 -23.25 10.47
C ASP A 239 -9.81 -21.71 10.49
#